data_AF-O27833-F1
#
_entry.id   AF-O27833-F1
#
_cell.length_a   1.000
_cell.length_b   1.000
_cell.length_c   1.000
_cell.angle_alpha   90.00
_cell.angle_beta   90.00
_cell.angle_gamma   90.00
#
_symmetry.space_group_name_H-M   'P 1'
#
loop_
_entity.id
_entity.type
_entity.pdbx_description
1 polymer ?
#
loop_
_entity_poly.entity_id
_entity_poly.type
_entity_poly.pdbx_seq_one_letter_code
_entity_poly.pdbx_strand_id
1 'polypeptide(L)'
;MEIPMKNPAWNTETIREIIRLGRLPFLGAGFILYATGAVLAAIETGHISAEQFIAGYLIVMPAHLSVSYSNDYYDFDLDRPDSSTKYSGGSGVLQRHPELRSFAGDLQFFL
;
A
#
# COMPACT_ATOMS: atom_id res chain seq x y z
N MET A 1 3.13 9.78 25.90
CA MET A 1 4.17 8.77 26.17
C MET A 1 5.06 8.77 24.94
N GLU A 2 6.22 9.42 24.98
CA GLU A 2 7.15 9.42 23.85
C GLU A 2 7.72 8.01 23.71
N ILE A 3 7.30 7.30 22.67
CA ILE A 3 7.86 5.98 22.34
C ILE A 3 9.25 6.25 21.76
N PRO A 4 10.34 5.74 22.36
CA PRO A 4 11.68 5.99 21.86
C PRO A 4 11.80 5.42 20.44
N MET A 5 11.95 6.29 19.44
CA MET A 5 12.10 5.90 18.04
C MET A 5 13.47 5.24 17.84
N LYS A 6 13.48 3.92 17.83
CA LYS A 6 14.65 3.13 17.46
C LYS A 6 14.79 3.20 15.94
N ASN A 7 15.95 3.63 15.44
CA ASN A 7 16.21 3.64 14.00
C ASN A 7 16.02 2.22 13.44
N PRO A 8 15.16 2.00 12.42
CA PRO A 8 14.92 0.65 11.92
C PRO A 8 16.24 0.09 11.37
N ALA A 9 16.66 -1.07 11.89
CA ALA A 9 17.71 -1.83 11.24
C ALA A 9 17.13 -2.35 9.93
N TRP A 10 17.50 -1.75 8.80
CA TRP A 10 17.07 -2.16 7.46
C TRP A 10 17.43 -3.62 7.20
N ASN A 11 16.50 -4.53 7.52
CA ASN A 11 16.65 -5.97 7.37
C ASN A 11 15.47 -6.54 6.58
N THR A 12 15.54 -7.82 6.25
CA THR A 12 14.52 -8.51 5.44
C THR A 12 13.12 -8.46 6.09
N GLU A 13 13.04 -8.45 7.42
CA GLU A 13 11.76 -8.36 8.14
C GLU A 13 11.15 -6.96 8.01
N THR A 14 11.96 -5.89 8.06
CA THR A 14 11.48 -4.52 7.82
C THR A 14 10.91 -4.36 6.40
N ILE A 15 11.59 -4.91 5.39
CA ILE A 15 11.10 -4.89 4.01
C ILE A 15 9.77 -5.63 3.90
N ARG A 16 9.65 -6.78 4.55
CA ARG A 16 8.42 -7.58 4.57
C ARG A 16 7.26 -6.84 5.24
N GLU A 17 7.52 -6.13 6.33
CA GLU A 17 6.50 -5.36 7.04
C GLU A 17 6.09 -4.10 6.24
N ILE A 18 7.00 -3.44 5.51
CA ILE A 18 6.67 -2.38 4.54
C ILE A 18 5.78 -2.92 3.41
N ILE A 19 6.09 -4.09 2.87
CA ILE A 19 5.27 -4.75 1.85
C ILE A 19 3.87 -5.10 2.41
N ARG A 20 3.77 -5.48 3.69
CA ARG A 20 2.50 -5.71 4.37
C ARG A 20 1.70 -4.43 4.61
N LEU A 21 2.36 -3.31 4.92
CA LEU A 21 1.73 -1.99 5.05
C LEU A 21 1.01 -1.58 3.76
N GLY A 22 1.61 -1.86 2.59
CA GLY A 22 0.99 -1.61 1.29
C GLY A 22 -0.25 -2.46 0.98
N ARG A 23 -0.71 -3.30 1.93
CA ARG A 23 -1.88 -4.19 1.83
C ARG A 23 -1.98 -4.85 0.45
N LEU A 24 -0.97 -5.67 0.11
CA LEU A 24 -0.86 -6.37 -1.18
C LEU A 24 -2.17 -6.97 -1.76
N PRO A 25 -3.10 -7.56 -0.98
CA PRO A 25 -4.38 -8.03 -1.52
C PRO A 25 -5.23 -6.90 -2.14
N PHE A 26 -5.17 -5.70 -1.57
CA PHE A 26 -5.85 -4.50 -2.06
C PHE A 26 -5.21 -4.02 -3.38
N LEU A 27 -3.88 -4.06 -3.45
CA LEU A 27 -3.15 -3.79 -4.69
C LEU A 27 -3.51 -4.79 -5.80
N GLY A 28 -3.66 -6.07 -5.45
CA GLY A 28 -4.11 -7.12 -6.37
C GLY A 28 -5.53 -6.87 -6.90
N ALA A 29 -6.47 -6.49 -6.04
CA ALA A 29 -7.82 -6.12 -6.46
C ALA A 29 -7.81 -4.90 -7.38
N GLY A 30 -7.04 -3.86 -7.05
CA GLY A 30 -6.85 -2.67 -7.88
C GLY A 30 -6.23 -2.99 -9.24
N PHE A 31 -5.26 -3.91 -9.29
CA PHE A 31 -4.67 -4.38 -10.54
C PHE A 31 -5.69 -5.14 -11.41
N ILE A 32 -6.50 -6.03 -10.83
CA ILE A 32 -7.55 -6.75 -11.58
C ILE A 32 -8.56 -5.77 -12.18
N LEU A 33 -8.95 -4.74 -11.43
CA LEU A 33 -9.85 -3.70 -11.91
C LEU A 33 -9.21 -2.91 -13.07
N TYR A 34 -7.96 -2.48 -12.91
CA TYR A 34 -7.20 -1.80 -13.96
C TYR A 34 -7.08 -2.67 -15.23
N ALA A 35 -6.72 -3.95 -15.07
CA ALA A 35 -6.58 -4.90 -16.16
C ALA A 35 -7.91 -5.15 -16.89
N THR A 36 -9.03 -5.16 -16.15
CA THR A 36 -10.37 -5.29 -16.75
C THR A 36 -10.69 -4.07 -17.63
N GLY A 37 -10.37 -2.86 -17.17
CA GLY A 37 -10.49 -1.64 -17.97
C GLY A 37 -9.61 -1.66 -19.22
N ALA A 38 -8.37 -2.17 -19.10
CA ALA A 38 -7.47 -2.32 -20.22
C ALA A 38 -7.96 -3.34 -21.26
N VAL A 39 -8.53 -4.47 -20.82
CA VAL A 39 -9.18 -5.45 -21.70
C VAL A 39 -10.39 -4.82 -22.41
N LEU A 40 -11.22 -4.06 -21.70
CA LEU A 40 -12.35 -3.35 -22.32
C LEU A 40 -11.86 -2.37 -23.40
N ALA A 41 -10.82 -1.58 -23.11
CA ALA A 41 -10.22 -0.67 -24.10
C ALA A 41 -9.66 -1.43 -25.31
N ALA A 42 -9.06 -2.61 -25.10
CA ALA A 42 -8.55 -3.45 -26.19
C ALA A 42 -9.67 -4.01 -27.07
N ILE A 43 -10.82 -4.37 -26.47
CA ILE A 43 -12.01 -4.82 -27.20
C ILE A 43 -12.57 -3.68 -28.08
N GLU A 44 -12.67 -2.47 -27.52
CA GLU A 44 -13.23 -1.30 -28.22
C GLU A 44 -12.31 -0.77 -29.34
N THR A 45 -11.00 -0.76 -29.10
CA THR A 45 -10.03 -0.17 -30.03
C THR A 45 -9.34 -1.19 -30.95
N GLY A 46 -9.47 -2.48 -30.64
CA GLY A 46 -8.79 -3.58 -31.36
C GLY A 46 -7.28 -3.64 -31.13
N HIS A 47 -6.72 -2.83 -30.24
CA HIS A 47 -5.28 -2.78 -29.99
C HIS A 47 -4.97 -2.48 -28.52
N ILE A 48 -3.84 -3.00 -28.03
CA ILE A 48 -3.31 -2.66 -26.72
C ILE A 48 -1.78 -2.57 -26.80
N SER A 49 -1.23 -1.42 -26.43
CA SER A 49 0.22 -1.26 -26.29
C SER A 49 0.65 -1.67 -24.89
N ALA A 50 1.61 -2.59 -24.80
CA ALA A 50 2.21 -2.98 -23.53
C ALA A 50 2.83 -1.78 -22.80
N GLU A 51 3.41 -0.83 -23.54
CA GLU A 51 3.99 0.38 -22.98
C GLU A 51 2.93 1.26 -22.31
N GLN A 52 1.79 1.45 -22.98
CA GLN A 52 0.67 2.23 -22.43
C GLN A 52 0.04 1.56 -21.22
N PHE A 53 -0.08 0.23 -21.25
CA PHE A 53 -0.57 -0.54 -20.10
C PHE A 53 0.37 -0.41 -18.89
N ILE A 54 1.68 -0.56 -19.10
CA ILE A 54 2.66 -0.45 -18.02
C ILE A 54 2.69 1.00 -17.49
N ALA A 55 2.75 1.99 -18.37
CA ALA A 55 2.76 3.40 -17.97
C ALA A 55 1.48 3.79 -17.20
N GLY A 56 0.31 3.34 -17.68
CA GLY A 56 -0.96 3.58 -16.99
C GLY A 56 -1.01 2.92 -15.62
N TYR A 57 -0.53 1.68 -15.49
CA TYR A 57 -0.49 1.02 -14.18
C TYR A 57 0.50 1.70 -13.24
N LEU A 58 1.65 2.16 -13.72
CA LEU A 58 2.63 2.90 -12.92
C LEU A 58 2.09 4.24 -12.39
N ILE A 59 1.02 4.79 -12.96
CA ILE A 59 0.31 5.95 -12.43
C ILE A 59 -0.72 5.54 -11.36
N VAL A 60 -1.46 4.46 -11.59
CA VAL A 60 -2.54 4.00 -10.70
C VAL A 60 -2.00 3.31 -9.43
N MET A 61 -0.90 2.58 -9.56
CA MET A 61 -0.30 1.78 -8.50
C MET A 61 0.16 2.65 -7.30
N PRO A 62 0.86 3.78 -7.48
CA PRO A 62 1.18 4.73 -6.40
C PRO A 62 -0.06 5.23 -5.67
N ALA A 63 -1.14 5.58 -6.38
CA ALA A 63 -2.37 6.05 -5.76
C ALA A 63 -2.99 5.00 -4.82
N HIS A 64 -3.02 3.73 -5.23
CA HIS A 64 -3.49 2.64 -4.36
C HIS A 64 -2.60 2.43 -3.12
N LEU A 65 -1.29 2.56 -3.30
CA LEU A 65 -0.35 2.49 -2.18
C LEU A 65 -0.54 3.66 -1.23
N SER A 66 -0.64 4.89 -1.74
CA SER A 66 -0.83 6.12 -0.96
C SER A 66 -2.07 6.02 -0.05
N VAL A 67 -3.19 5.52 -0.57
CA VAL A 67 -4.40 5.26 0.23
C VAL A 67 -4.15 4.25 1.35
N SER A 68 -3.42 3.17 1.06
CA SER A 68 -3.14 2.11 2.04
C SER A 68 -2.23 2.61 3.17
N TYR A 69 -1.17 3.37 2.83
CA TYR A 69 -0.28 3.98 3.82
C TYR A 69 -0.97 5.08 4.62
N SER A 70 -1.79 5.91 3.97
CA SER A 70 -2.55 6.97 4.64
C SER A 70 -3.51 6.40 5.68
N ASN A 71 -4.29 5.38 5.30
CA ASN A 71 -5.23 4.74 6.22
C ASN A 71 -4.50 4.21 7.46
N ASP A 72 -3.41 3.45 7.27
CA ASP A 72 -2.64 2.92 8.40
C ASP A 72 -1.98 4.02 9.25
N TYR A 73 -1.56 5.13 8.66
CA TYR A 73 -0.98 6.27 9.37
C TYR A 73 -2.01 6.98 10.27
N TYR A 74 -3.20 7.27 9.74
CA TYR A 74 -4.26 7.98 10.48
C TYR A 74 -4.96 7.06 11.48
N ASP A 75 -5.09 5.78 11.17
CA ASP A 75 -5.73 4.79 12.05
C ASP A 75 -4.78 4.27 13.15
N PHE A 76 -3.55 4.81 13.25
CA PHE A 76 -2.52 4.37 14.21
C PHE A 76 -3.04 4.19 15.66
N ASP A 77 -3.79 5.18 16.17
CA ASP A 77 -4.31 5.19 17.54
C ASP A 77 -5.62 4.39 17.70
N LEU A 78 -6.29 4.06 16.59
CA LEU A 78 -7.59 3.38 16.56
C LEU A 78 -7.45 1.88 16.28
N ASP A 79 -6.41 1.49 15.56
CA ASP A 79 -6.13 0.11 15.20
C ASP A 79 -5.62 -0.68 16.40
N ARG A 80 -6.36 -1.72 16.77
CA ARG A 80 -5.92 -2.73 17.74
C ARG A 80 -5.29 -3.89 16.99
N PRO A 81 -4.07 -4.33 17.35
CA PRO A 81 -3.39 -5.46 16.70
C PRO A 81 -4.28 -6.71 16.66
N ASP A 82 -5.04 -6.90 17.73
CA ASP A 82 -5.90 -8.05 18.05
C ASP A 82 -7.17 -8.10 17.19
N SER A 83 -7.54 -7.00 16.52
CA SER A 83 -8.71 -6.89 15.65
C SER A 83 -8.39 -6.89 14.15
N SER A 84 -7.10 -6.93 13.79
CA SER A 84 -6.69 -6.92 12.39
C SER A 84 -6.88 -8.31 11.74
N THR A 85 -7.58 -8.34 10.61
CA THR A 85 -7.63 -9.49 9.69
C THR A 85 -6.78 -9.18 8.46
N LYS A 86 -6.55 -10.18 7.59
CA LYS A 86 -5.84 -9.95 6.30
C LYS A 86 -6.53 -8.93 5.38
N TYR A 87 -7.78 -8.56 5.67
CA TYR A 87 -8.63 -7.72 4.82
C TYR A 87 -9.26 -6.51 5.57
N SER A 88 -9.27 -6.47 6.90
CA SER A 88 -9.97 -5.45 7.72
C SER A 88 -9.23 -5.13 9.01
N GLY A 89 -9.37 -3.89 9.51
CA GLY A 89 -8.47 -3.34 10.53
C GLY A 89 -7.11 -3.02 9.91
N GLY A 90 -6.36 -2.08 10.47
CA GLY A 90 -4.98 -1.75 10.10
C GLY A 90 -4.13 -2.96 9.73
N SER A 91 -3.05 -2.76 8.97
CA SER A 91 -2.06 -3.84 8.81
C SER A 91 -1.48 -4.31 10.17
N GLY A 92 -1.69 -3.54 11.24
CA GLY A 92 -1.15 -3.75 12.58
C GLY A 92 0.35 -3.49 12.63
N VAL A 93 0.96 -3.11 11.49
CA VAL A 93 2.42 -2.98 11.35
C VAL A 93 2.89 -1.78 12.14
N LEU A 94 2.21 -0.63 12.08
CA LEU A 94 2.65 0.55 12.84
C LEU A 94 2.51 0.34 14.36
N GLN A 95 1.53 -0.45 14.83
CA GLN A 95 1.43 -0.79 16.26
C GLN A 95 2.55 -1.74 16.71
N ARG A 96 3.02 -2.62 15.82
CA ARG A 96 4.18 -3.53 16.08
C ARG A 96 5.53 -2.84 15.88
N HIS A 97 5.59 -1.87 14.97
CA HIS A 97 6.77 -1.14 14.49
C HIS A 97 6.48 0.37 14.42
N PRO A 98 6.27 1.06 15.56
CA PRO A 98 5.94 2.48 15.60
C PRO A 98 7.02 3.37 14.98
N GLU A 99 8.26 2.89 14.88
CA GLU A 99 9.36 3.55 14.18
C GLU A 99 9.10 3.78 12.68
N LEU A 100 8.19 3.01 12.05
CA LEU A 100 7.84 3.15 10.64
C LEU A 100 6.78 4.23 10.37
N ARG A 101 6.25 4.88 11.41
CA ARG A 101 5.18 5.88 11.26
C ARG A 101 5.64 7.12 10.48
N SER A 102 6.86 7.60 10.72
CA SER A 102 7.43 8.72 9.95
C SER A 102 7.59 8.34 8.48
N PHE A 103 8.09 7.14 8.21
CA PHE A 103 8.22 6.63 6.84
C PHE A 103 6.88 6.51 6.11
N ALA A 104 5.83 6.00 6.78
CA ALA A 104 4.49 5.95 6.20
C ALA A 104 3.93 7.37 5.92
N GLY A 105 4.20 8.33 6.81
CA GLY A 105 3.84 9.73 6.64
C GLY A 105 4.56 10.41 5.47
N ASP A 106 5.85 10.16 5.30
CA ASP A 106 6.62 10.71 4.17
C ASP A 106 6.17 10.10 2.84
N LEU A 107 5.89 8.80 2.83
CA LEU A 107 5.54 8.06 1.63
C LEU A 107 4.13 8.39 1.10
N GLN A 108 3.15 8.67 1.98
CA GLN A 108 1.81 9.11 1.52
C GLN A 108 1.82 10.47 0.80
N PHE A 109 2.76 11.37 1.13
CA PHE A 109 2.87 12.68 0.48
C PHE A 109 3.70 12.63 -0.80
N PHE A 110 4.59 11.65 -0.92
CA PHE A 110 5.49 11.49 -2.06
C PHE A 110 4.91 10.60 -3.18
N LEU A 111 3.96 9.71 -2.85
CA LEU A 111 3.21 8.86 -3.81
C LEU A 111 1.87 9.49 -4.21
#